data_AF-H0SXW2-F1
#
_entry.id   AF-H0SXW2-F1
#
_cell.length_a   1.000
_cell.length_b   1.000
_cell.length_c   1.000
_cell.angle_alpha   90.00
_cell.angle_beta   90.00
_cell.angle_gamma   90.00
#
_symmetry.space_group_name_H-M   'P 1'
#
loop_
_entity.id
_entity.type
_entity.pdbx_description
1 polymer ?
#
loop_
_entity_poly.entity_id
_entity_poly.type
_entity_poly.pdbx_seq_one_letter_code
_entity_poly.pdbx_strand_id
1 'polypeptide(L)' 'MGVPFRQMHSWDYSGPYHGYDGFAIFARDMDMAINSPVWKMTKAPWKQAPQPLLQAAE' A
#
# COMPACT_ATOMS: atom_id res chain seq x y z
N MET A 1 5.95 -8.38 -0.52
CA MET A 1 4.91 -8.83 -1.46
C MET A 1 4.13 -7.66 -2.05
N GLY A 2 3.88 -6.56 -1.32
CA GLY A 2 3.38 -5.31 -1.92
C GLY A 2 1.98 -5.42 -2.54
N VAL A 3 1.15 -6.32 -1.99
CA VAL A 3 -0.22 -6.57 -2.46
C VAL A 3 -1.18 -5.90 -1.47
N PRO A 4 -2.10 -5.03 -1.94
CA PRO A 4 -3.18 -4.50 -1.11
C PRO A 4 -4.03 -5.60 -0.48
N PHE A 5 -4.42 -5.42 0.78
CA PHE A 5 -5.19 -6.39 1.53
C PHE A 5 -6.20 -5.71 2.46
N ARG A 6 -7.43 -6.20 2.49
CA ARG A 6 -8.50 -5.80 3.43
C ARG A 6 -9.15 -7.05 4.02
N GLN A 7 -9.44 -7.04 5.32
CA GLN A 7 -10.09 -8.16 6.00
C GLN A 7 -11.59 -8.21 5.67
N MET A 8 -11.99 -9.20 4.87
CA MET A 8 -13.38 -9.41 4.45
C MET A 8 -14.22 -10.22 5.44
N HIS A 9 -13.93 -10.15 6.74
CA HIS A 9 -14.79 -10.72 7.78
C HIS A 9 -15.18 -9.65 8.81
N SER A 10 -14.20 -8.88 9.26
CA SER A 10 -14.36 -7.80 10.25
C SER A 10 -14.46 -6.41 9.61
N TRP A 11 -14.31 -6.33 8.29
CA TRP A 11 -14.19 -5.09 7.52
C TRP A 11 -13.00 -4.22 7.93
N ASP A 12 -11.93 -4.80 8.49
CA ASP A 12 -10.87 -4.10 9.24
C ASP A 12 -11.43 -3.02 10.17
N TYR A 13 -12.45 -3.39 10.95
CA TYR A 13 -13.08 -2.50 11.94
C TYR A 13 -13.79 -1.27 11.33
N SER A 14 -14.11 -1.33 10.03
CA SER A 14 -14.95 -0.36 9.32
C SER A 14 -16.39 -0.88 9.18
N GLY A 15 -17.08 -0.51 8.09
CA GLY A 15 -18.44 -0.93 7.76
C GLY A 15 -19.53 0.05 8.24
N PRO A 16 -20.81 -0.26 7.99
CA PRO A 16 -21.33 -1.47 7.34
C PRO A 16 -21.05 -1.50 5.83
N TYR A 17 -20.97 -2.70 5.23
CA TYR A 17 -20.79 -2.87 3.78
C TYR A 17 -22.07 -3.24 3.04
N HIS A 18 -23.11 -3.69 3.75
CA HIS A 18 -24.37 -4.08 3.13
C HIS A 18 -25.24 -2.87 2.79
N GLY A 19 -26.01 -3.01 1.70
CA GLY A 19 -26.96 -2.01 1.24
C GLY A 19 -26.31 -0.88 0.44
N TYR A 20 -27.14 0.03 -0.06
CA TYR A 20 -26.70 1.15 -0.88
C TYR A 20 -25.78 2.10 -0.11
N ASP A 21 -26.12 2.41 1.15
CA ASP A 21 -25.29 3.29 1.99
C ASP A 21 -23.95 2.64 2.35
N GLY A 22 -23.93 1.31 2.56
CA GLY A 22 -22.71 0.56 2.87
C GLY A 22 -21.74 0.47 1.70
N PHE A 23 -22.24 0.57 0.46
CA PHE A 23 -21.38 0.54 -0.72
C PHE A 23 -20.41 1.73 -0.78
N ALA A 24 -20.84 2.92 -0.34
CA ALA A 24 -19.95 4.08 -0.28
C ALA A 24 -18.75 3.84 0.66
N ILE A 25 -18.99 3.18 1.79
CA ILE A 25 -17.95 2.83 2.77
C ILE A 25 -17.03 1.76 2.21
N PHE A 26 -17.59 0.70 1.59
CA PHE A 26 -16.80 -0.33 0.90
C PHE A 26 -15.90 0.28 -0.17
N ALA A 27 -16.44 1.13 -1.05
CA ALA A 27 -15.68 1.75 -2.15
C ALA A 27 -14.53 2.62 -1.62
N ARG A 28 -14.81 3.47 -0.62
CA ARG A 28 -13.79 4.28 0.07
C ARG A 28 -12.66 3.41 0.62
N ASP A 29 -13.01 2.30 1.24
CA ASP A 29 -12.05 1.45 1.93
C ASP A 29 -11.20 0.61 0.96
N MET A 30 -11.76 0.20 -0.17
CA MET A 30 -11.00 -0.45 -1.24
C MET A 30 -10.05 0.54 -1.93
N ASP A 31 -10.51 1.77 -2.19
CA ASP A 31 -9.68 2.82 -2.75
C ASP A 31 -8.47 3.12 -1.85
N MET A 32 -8.71 3.31 -0.55
CA MET A 32 -7.64 3.55 0.42
C MET A 32 -6.60 2.42 0.43
N ALA A 33 -7.03 1.16 0.36
CA ALA A 33 -6.11 0.03 0.34
C ALA A 33 -5.32 -0.04 -0.96
N ILE A 34 -5.98 0.09 -2.12
CA ILE A 34 -5.36 -0.10 -3.44
C ILE A 34 -4.45 1.08 -3.81
N ASN A 35 -4.90 2.30 -3.55
CA ASN A 35 -4.25 3.53 -4.03
C ASN A 35 -3.37 4.21 -2.97
N SER A 36 -3.13 3.57 -1.82
CA SER A 36 -2.27 4.14 -0.77
C SER A 36 -0.86 4.48 -1.29
N PRO A 37 -0.31 5.67 -0.96
CA PRO A 37 1.04 6.04 -1.37
C PRO A 37 2.12 5.13 -0.73
N VAL A 38 1.78 4.39 0.34
CA VAL A 38 2.71 3.48 1.03
C VAL A 38 3.31 2.43 0.08
N TRP A 39 2.59 2.04 -0.97
CA TRP A 39 3.07 1.05 -1.95
C TRP A 39 4.34 1.51 -2.67
N LYS A 40 4.49 2.82 -2.88
CA LYS A 40 5.69 3.43 -3.47
C LYS A 40 6.86 3.51 -2.49
N MET A 41 6.62 3.30 -1.20
CA MET A 41 7.61 3.42 -0.11
C MET A 41 8.15 2.06 0.36
N THR A 42 7.75 0.96 -0.28
CA THR A 42 8.15 -0.41 0.11
C THR A 42 9.64 -0.70 -0.07
N LYS A 43 10.34 0.06 -0.92
CA LYS A 43 11.79 -0.06 -1.15
C LYS A 43 12.54 0.96 -0.31
N ALA A 44 13.43 0.48 0.56
CA ALA A 44 14.26 1.35 1.37
C ALA A 44 15.24 2.19 0.52
N PRO A 45 15.46 3.48 0.85
CA PRO A 45 16.26 4.40 0.04
C PRO A 45 17.74 3.99 -0.05
N TRP A 46 18.32 3.39 0.99
CA TRP A 46 19.70 2.92 0.98
C TRP A 46 19.94 1.72 0.04
N LYS A 47 18.88 1.05 -0.42
CA LYS A 47 18.96 0.02 -1.46
C LYS A 47 18.82 0.60 -2.88
N GLN A 48 18.51 1.88 -3.01
CA GLN A 48 18.37 2.59 -4.29
C GLN A 48 19.58 3.49 -4.59
N ALA A 49 20.46 3.71 -3.62
CA ALA A 49 21.66 4.51 -3.82
C ALA A 49 22.52 3.88 -4.95
N PRO A 50 23.01 4.70 -5.91
CA PRO A 50 24.01 4.22 -6.85
C PRO A 50 25.18 3.64 -6.06
N GLN A 51 25.68 2.48 -6.48
CA GLN A 51 26.90 1.94 -5.89
C GLN A 51 27.98 3.01 -6.02
N PRO A 52 28.70 3.34 -4.94
CA PRO A 52 29.81 4.27 -5.05
C PRO A 52 30.77 3.74 -6.11
N LEU A 53 31.01 4.56 -7.14
CA LEU A 53 31.91 4.23 -8.23
C LEU A 53 33.30 4.14 -7.62
N LEU A 54 33.74 2.92 -7.30
CA LEU A 54 35.09 2.67 -6.82
C LEU A 54 36.02 2.95 -8.00
N GLN A 55 36.55 4.17 -8.07
CA GLN A 55 37.71 4.46 -8.90
C GLN A 55 38.87 3.64 -8.31
N ALA A 56 39.25 2.59 -9.04
CA ALA A 56 40.50 1.91 -8.79
C ALA A 56 41.61 2.96 -8.90
N ALA A 57 42.32 3.19 -7.79
CA ALA A 57 43.53 3.99 -7.80
C ALA A 57 44.59 3.19 -8.57
N GLU A 58 45.01 3.73 -9.71
CA GLU A 58 46.29 3.39 -10.36
C GLU A 58 47.46 4.01 -9.59
#